data_AF-A0A075A0U6-F1
#
_entry.id   AF-A0A075A0U6-F1
#
_cell.length_a   1.000
_cell.length_b   1.000
_cell.length_c   1.000
_cell.angle_alpha   90.00
_cell.angle_beta   90.00
_cell.angle_gamma   90.00
#
_symmetry.space_group_name_H-M   'P 1'
#
loop_
_entity.id
_entity.type
_entity.pdbx_description
1 polymer ?
#
loop_
_entity_poly.entity_id
_entity_poly.type
_entity_poly.pdbx_seq_one_letter_code
_entity_poly.pdbx_strand_id
1 'polypeptide(L)'
;MFNRKSGKRVKAHTDIVRFDRRLIVFDTSGAMEELLPIIKLVHNAHNGIISCLTTARVSNAVFLLLSGGFDRIVKIWDEEGQHLHTICSFTQPVLAWLLETRTE
;
A
#
# COMPACT_ATOMS: atom_id res chain seq x y z
N MET A 1 -6.89 26.10 -25.88
CA MET A 1 -8.06 25.84 -25.00
C MET A 1 -8.53 24.42 -25.29
N PHE A 2 -8.14 23.44 -24.47
CA PHE A 2 -8.53 22.03 -24.66
C PHE A 2 -9.29 21.51 -23.43
N ASN A 3 -10.39 20.82 -23.72
CA ASN A 3 -11.56 20.60 -22.88
C ASN A 3 -11.42 19.35 -21.99
N ARG A 4 -11.74 19.51 -20.70
CA ARG A 4 -11.88 18.44 -19.72
C ARG A 4 -13.30 17.87 -19.82
N LYS A 5 -13.46 16.56 -20.09
CA LYS A 5 -14.50 15.72 -19.46
C LYS A 5 -14.34 14.23 -19.74
N SER A 6 -14.61 13.46 -18.68
CA SER A 6 -14.94 12.04 -18.59
C SER A 6 -13.88 11.00 -19.00
N GLY A 7 -12.89 10.81 -18.13
CA GLY A 7 -12.23 9.52 -17.98
C GLY A 7 -12.03 9.27 -16.49
N LYS A 8 -12.78 8.34 -15.88
CA LYS A 8 -12.44 7.84 -14.55
C LYS A 8 -11.04 7.24 -14.66
N ARG A 9 -10.03 7.96 -14.16
CA ARG A 9 -8.65 7.46 -14.07
C ARG A 9 -8.70 6.26 -13.14
N VAL A 10 -8.43 5.08 -13.72
CA VAL A 10 -8.05 3.91 -12.94
C VAL A 10 -6.71 4.27 -12.33
N LYS A 11 -6.71 4.63 -11.04
CA LYS A 11 -5.47 4.86 -10.31
C LYS A 11 -4.81 3.51 -10.12
N ALA A 12 -3.77 3.23 -10.90
CA ALA A 12 -2.84 2.17 -10.56
C ALA A 12 -1.98 2.70 -9.41
N HIS A 13 -1.99 1.98 -8.30
CA HIS A 13 -1.14 2.25 -7.15
C HIS A 13 -0.16 1.10 -7.09
N THR A 14 1.14 1.41 -7.07
CA THR A 14 2.17 0.39 -6.89
C THR A 14 2.95 0.85 -5.68
N ASP A 15 2.98 0.02 -4.65
CA ASP A 15 3.72 0.31 -3.43
C ASP A 15 4.99 -0.50 -3.43
N ILE A 16 6.13 0.15 -3.21
CA ILE A 16 7.43 -0.52 -3.13
C ILE A 16 7.88 -0.52 -1.68
N VAL A 17 8.09 -1.72 -1.15
CA VAL A 17 8.74 -1.94 0.14
C VAL A 17 10.24 -2.01 -0.05
N ARG A 18 11.00 -1.33 0.83
CA ARG A 18 12.46 -1.44 0.90
C ARG A 18 12.88 -2.17 2.18
N PHE A 19 14.02 -2.86 2.10
CA PHE A 19 14.69 -3.53 3.23
C PHE A 19 15.06 -2.59 4.40
N ASP A 20 14.88 -1.27 4.24
CA ASP A 20 15.17 -0.22 5.22
C ASP A 20 13.95 0.17 6.09
N ARG A 21 12.90 -0.67 6.12
CA ARG A 21 11.65 -0.46 6.89
C ARG A 21 10.83 0.74 6.43
N ARG A 22 11.13 1.29 5.25
CA ARG A 22 10.37 2.39 4.67
C ARG A 22 9.29 1.87 3.75
N LEU A 23 8.15 2.52 3.82
CA LEU A 23 7.07 2.36 2.85
C LEU A 23 7.03 3.60 1.97
N ILE A 24 7.05 3.39 0.65
CA ILE A 24 6.98 4.46 -0.35
C ILE A 24 5.71 4.27 -1.17
N VAL A 25 4.92 5.33 -1.20
CA VAL A 25 3.64 5.42 -1.89
C VAL A 25 3.80 6.42 -3.04
N PHE A 26 3.45 6.04 -4.27
CA PHE A 26 3.61 6.89 -5.46
C PHE A 26 2.39 6.82 -6.40
N ASP A 27 2.15 7.93 -7.11
CA ASP A 27 1.06 8.04 -8.07
C ASP A 27 1.52 7.57 -9.45
N THR A 28 0.93 6.48 -9.98
CA THR A 28 1.21 6.05 -11.36
C THR A 28 0.22 6.59 -12.38
N SER A 29 -0.84 7.28 -11.93
CA SER A 29 -1.89 7.78 -12.82
C SER A 29 -1.41 8.91 -13.74
N GLY A 30 -0.21 9.47 -13.48
CA GLY A 30 0.46 10.52 -14.26
C GLY A 30 1.69 10.04 -15.05
N ALA A 31 1.89 8.72 -15.20
CA ALA A 31 3.11 8.10 -15.78
C ALA A 31 3.38 8.37 -17.29
N MET A 32 2.94 9.52 -17.81
CA MET A 32 3.45 10.11 -19.05
C MET A 32 4.72 10.95 -18.81
N GLU A 33 5.07 11.26 -17.55
CA GLU A 33 6.32 11.91 -17.17
C GLU A 33 7.35 10.86 -16.67
N GLU A 34 8.64 11.07 -16.97
CA GLU A 34 9.74 10.14 -16.65
C GLU A 34 9.94 9.89 -15.14
N LEU A 35 9.25 10.63 -14.28
CA LEU A 35 9.36 10.54 -12.82
C LEU A 35 7.99 10.30 -12.18
N LEU A 36 7.88 9.22 -11.41
CA LEU A 36 6.69 8.92 -10.61
C LEU A 36 6.64 9.85 -9.38
N PRO A 37 5.57 10.65 -9.21
CA PRO A 37 5.43 11.50 -8.03
C PRO A 37 5.33 10.65 -6.75
N ILE A 38 6.23 10.88 -5.80
CA ILE A 38 6.13 10.30 -4.46
C ILE A 38 5.00 11.01 -3.70
N ILE A 39 3.95 10.27 -3.36
CA ILE A 39 2.83 10.75 -2.54
C ILE A 39 3.26 10.78 -1.08
N LYS A 40 3.88 9.70 -0.60
CA LYS A 40 4.26 9.55 0.81
C LYS A 40 5.51 8.69 0.97
N LEU A 41 6.37 9.13 1.88
CA LEU A 41 7.43 8.33 2.46
C LEU A 41 7.13 8.13 3.94
N VAL A 42 6.89 6.90 4.36
CA VAL A 42 6.71 6.53 5.76
C VAL A 42 8.02 5.94 6.27
N HIS A 43 8.71 6.71 7.10
CA HIS A 43 9.89 6.22 7.82
C HIS A 43 9.49 5.32 8.98
N ASN A 44 10.26 4.26 9.23
CA ASN A 44 10.02 3.32 10.32
C ASN A 44 8.58 2.79 10.33
N ALA A 45 8.06 2.42 9.16
CA ALA A 45 6.71 1.89 9.04
C ALA A 45 6.55 0.62 9.90
N HIS A 46 7.62 -0.15 10.06
CA HIS A 46 7.73 -1.29 10.96
C HIS A 46 8.97 -1.18 11.86
N ASN A 47 8.95 -1.86 13.00
CA ASN A 47 10.11 -2.01 13.90
C ASN A 47 11.05 -3.14 13.46
N GLY A 48 10.70 -3.85 12.38
CA GLY A 48 11.49 -4.87 11.72
C GLY A 48 11.47 -4.71 10.20
N ILE A 49 12.13 -5.61 9.50
CA ILE A 49 12.05 -5.70 8.04
C ILE A 49 10.60 -5.93 7.65
N ILE A 50 10.10 -5.16 6.68
CA ILE A 50 8.82 -5.44 6.04
C ILE A 50 9.07 -6.55 5.03
N SER A 51 8.46 -7.71 5.27
CA SER A 51 8.68 -8.94 4.49
C SER A 51 7.63 -9.14 3.41
N CYS A 52 6.46 -8.53 3.54
CA CYS A 52 5.37 -8.73 2.60
C CYS A 52 4.43 -7.53 2.53
N LEU A 53 3.85 -7.33 1.36
CA LEU A 53 2.92 -6.23 1.05
C LEU A 53 1.79 -6.76 0.17
N THR A 54 0.57 -6.31 0.43
CA THR A 54 -0.57 -6.59 -0.45
C THR A 54 -1.58 -5.45 -0.40
N THR A 55 -2.39 -5.32 -1.44
CA THR A 55 -3.55 -4.43 -1.44
C THR A 55 -4.83 -5.24 -1.24
N ALA A 56 -5.82 -4.69 -0.54
CA ALA A 56 -7.16 -5.25 -0.44
C ALA A 56 -8.18 -4.23 -0.93
N ARG A 57 -9.08 -4.65 -1.81
CA ARG A 57 -10.19 -3.80 -2.27
C ARG A 57 -11.38 -4.01 -1.34
N VAL A 58 -11.72 -3.00 -0.54
CA VAL A 58 -12.87 -3.06 0.39
C VAL A 58 -14.17 -2.69 -0.34
N SER A 59 -14.09 -1.77 -1.31
CA SER A 59 -15.24 -1.38 -2.12
C SER A 59 -14.80 -0.91 -3.51
N ASN A 60 -15.75 -0.47 -4.34
CA ASN A 60 -15.43 0.04 -5.66
C ASN A 60 -14.43 1.21 -5.66
N ALA A 61 -14.34 1.97 -4.56
CA ALA A 61 -13.55 3.20 -4.45
C ALA A 61 -12.52 3.18 -3.30
N VAL A 62 -12.42 2.09 -2.55
CA VAL A 62 -11.53 2.02 -1.37
C VAL A 62 -10.59 0.84 -1.50
N PHE A 63 -9.31 1.15 -1.61
CA PHE A 63 -8.21 0.22 -1.46
C PHE A 63 -7.52 0.45 -0.12
N LEU A 64 -7.11 -0.65 0.49
CA LEU A 64 -6.26 -0.68 1.66
C LEU A 64 -4.93 -1.28 1.26
N LEU A 65 -3.86 -0.77 1.85
CA LEU A 65 -2.56 -1.38 1.80
C LEU A 65 -2.32 -2.15 3.10
N LEU A 66 -1.75 -3.34 2.99
CA LEU A 66 -1.39 -4.17 4.11
C LEU A 66 0.10 -4.49 4.04
N SER A 67 0.82 -4.24 5.13
CA SER A 67 2.23 -4.58 5.27
C SER A 67 2.43 -5.53 6.45
N GLY A 68 3.23 -6.59 6.24
CA GLY A 68 3.63 -7.55 7.27
C GLY A 68 5.14 -7.55 7.45
N GLY A 69 5.61 -7.74 8.69
CA GLY A 69 7.03 -7.63 9.00
C GLY A 69 7.57 -8.63 10.02
N PHE A 70 8.89 -8.59 10.18
CA PHE A 70 9.66 -9.33 11.19
C PHE A 70 9.42 -8.86 12.63
N ASP A 71 8.77 -7.71 12.80
CA ASP A 71 8.23 -7.27 14.09
C ASP A 71 6.96 -8.03 14.50
N ARG A 72 6.54 -9.02 13.70
CA ARG A 72 5.38 -9.91 13.95
C ARG A 72 4.05 -9.16 13.98
N ILE A 73 4.01 -8.08 13.21
CA ILE A 73 2.89 -7.17 13.17
C ILE A 73 2.45 -7.01 11.73
N VAL A 74 1.16 -6.76 11.59
CA VAL A 74 0.55 -6.30 10.35
C VAL A 74 0.10 -4.87 10.55
N LYS A 75 0.35 -4.02 9.56
CA LYS A 75 -0.21 -2.68 9.52
C LYS A 75 -1.10 -2.51 8.30
N ILE A 76 -2.18 -1.77 8.52
CA ILE A 76 -3.18 -1.42 7.50
C ILE A 76 -3.07 0.08 7.27
N TRP A 77 -3.05 0.47 6.00
CA TRP A 77 -2.89 1.84 5.56
C TRP A 77 -3.97 2.20 4.54
N ASP A 78 -4.31 3.49 4.45
CA ASP A 78 -5.09 4.01 3.33
C ASP A 78 -4.21 4.27 2.09
N GLU A 79 -4.84 4.70 1.00
CA GLU A 79 -4.20 5.00 -0.28
C GLU A 79 -3.27 6.22 -0.23
N GLU A 80 -3.42 7.05 0.80
CA GLU A 80 -2.56 8.21 1.07
C GLU A 80 -1.37 7.85 1.98
N GLY A 81 -1.24 6.58 2.38
CA GLY A 81 -0.19 6.08 3.25
C GLY A 81 -0.36 6.45 4.73
N GLN A 82 -1.57 6.82 5.16
CA GLN A 82 -1.88 6.99 6.58
C GLN A 82 -2.06 5.64 7.24
N HIS A 83 -1.53 5.52 8.45
CA HIS A 83 -1.70 4.33 9.26
C HIS A 83 -3.10 4.27 9.84
N LEU A 84 -3.87 3.24 9.50
CA LEU A 84 -5.23 3.03 9.99
C LEU A 84 -5.27 2.08 11.18
N HIS A 85 -4.55 0.96 11.09
CA HIS A 85 -4.63 -0.09 12.12
C HIS A 85 -3.36 -0.92 12.22
N THR A 86 -3.13 -1.46 13.42
CA THR A 86 -2.08 -2.46 13.69
C THR A 86 -2.71 -3.76 14.21
N ILE A 87 -2.28 -4.91 13.71
CA ILE A 87 -2.68 -6.24 14.21
C ILE A 87 -1.44 -6.91 14.83
N CYS A 88 -1.54 -7.26 16.12
CA CYS A 88 -0.43 -7.77 16.94
C CYS A 88 -0.64 -9.20 17.44
N SER A 89 -1.38 -10.05 16.72
CA SER A 89 -1.72 -11.41 17.15
C SER A 89 -0.66 -12.47 16.78
N PHE A 90 0.37 -12.10 16.03
CA PHE A 90 1.32 -13.07 15.48
C PHE A 90 2.49 -13.33 16.44
N THR A 91 2.75 -14.62 16.69
CA THR A 91 3.88 -15.08 17.51
C THR A 91 5.15 -15.29 16.70
N GLN A 92 5.07 -15.23 15.36
CA GLN A 92 6.17 -15.42 14.41
C GLN A 92 6.20 -14.27 13.38
N PRO A 93 7.34 -14.04 12.69
CA PRO A 93 7.42 -13.08 11.58
C PRO A 93 6.34 -13.31 10.53
N VAL A 94 5.75 -12.23 10.02
CA VAL A 94 4.75 -12.29 8.95
C VAL A 94 5.47 -12.32 7.61
N LEU A 95 5.65 -13.51 7.02
CA LEU A 95 6.50 -13.68 5.82
C LEU A 95 5.74 -13.61 4.50
N ALA A 96 4.47 -13.99 4.49
CA ALA A 96 3.64 -14.01 3.29
C ALA A 96 2.17 -13.82 3.65
N TRP A 97 1.41 -13.35 2.68
CA TRP A 97 -0.03 -13.19 2.77
C TRP A 97 -0.72 -14.19 1.85
N LEU A 98 -1.81 -14.80 2.31
CA LEU A 98 -2.82 -15.39 1.43
C LEU A 98 -4.08 -14.55 1.61
N LEU A 99 -4.36 -13.66 0.66
CA LEU A 99 -5.62 -12.92 0.64
C LEU A 99 -6.68 -13.79 -0.04
N GLU A 100 -7.61 -14.33 0.73
CA GLU A 100 -8.78 -14.99 0.16
C GLU A 100 -9.85 -13.93 -0.12
N THR A 101 -10.02 -13.55 -1.39
CA THR A 101 -11.16 -12.74 -1.81
C THR A 101 -12.39 -13.63 -1.88
N ARG A 102 -13.33 -13.47 -0.95
CA ARG A 102 -14.66 -14.06 -1.12
C ARG A 102 -15.35 -13.31 -2.25
N THR A 103 -15.50 -13.97 -3.39
CA THR A 103 -16.45 -13.55 -4.43
C THR A 103 -17.83 -13.92 -3.92
N GLU A 104 -18.63 -12.93 -3.54
CA GLU A 104 -20.09 -13.07 -3.47
C GLU A 104 -20.68 -13.20 -4.87
#